data_AF-A0A955QAA9-F1
#
_entry.id   AF-A0A955QAA9-F1
#
_cell.length_a   1.000
_cell.length_b   1.000
_cell.length_c   1.000
_cell.angle_alpha   90.00
_cell.angle_beta   90.00
_cell.angle_gamma   90.00
#
_symmetry.space_group_name_H-M   'P 1'
#
loop_
_entity.id
_entity.type
_entity.pdbx_description
1 polymer ?
#
loop_
_entity_poly.entity_id
_entity_poly.type
_entity_poly.pdbx_seq_one_letter_code
_entity_poly.pdbx_strand_id
1 'polypeptide(L)'
;MGCLRPWVPRLIWVLTILILGIVTWGSIRDPEAMWAPGDISRYHADVSDCWGCHEPFRGATVNKCRSCHTDVWFTNHAESEVRRFHQDLVQSNQFCAGCHLEHRGVLAAITIGVPRNPHGEFIFRVTGADSCSDCHIHATSEGQPAMTLLLNEKVQHLFEEGEGAHQVGRFAHCGNCHRGGLREMDGHRDD
;
A
#
# COMPACT_ATOMS: atom_id res chain seq x y z
N MET A 1 1.99 -3.23 -51.56
CA MET A 1 3.01 -3.63 -50.56
C MET A 1 4.13 -2.62 -50.65
N GLY A 2 4.16 -1.63 -49.76
CA GLY A 2 5.14 -0.54 -49.84
C GLY A 2 6.51 -0.99 -49.36
N CYS A 3 7.55 -0.83 -50.21
CA CYS A 3 8.92 -1.12 -49.85
C CYS A 3 9.39 -0.11 -48.79
N LEU A 4 9.67 -0.60 -47.57
CA LEU A 4 10.31 0.20 -46.54
C LEU A 4 11.69 0.66 -47.00
N ARG A 5 12.04 1.92 -46.71
CA ARG A 5 13.36 2.47 -47.04
C ARG A 5 14.47 1.62 -46.39
N PRO A 6 15.63 1.44 -47.05
CA PRO A 6 16.68 0.49 -46.61
C PRO A 6 17.36 0.84 -45.27
N TRP A 7 17.16 2.04 -44.75
CA TRP A 7 17.64 2.45 -43.41
C TRP A 7 16.65 2.13 -42.29
N VAL A 8 15.36 1.92 -42.60
CA VAL A 8 14.31 1.68 -41.61
C VAL A 8 14.58 0.41 -40.79
N PRO A 9 14.95 -0.75 -41.39
CA PRO A 9 15.26 -1.93 -40.60
C PRO A 9 16.44 -1.73 -39.65
N ARG A 10 17.48 -1.01 -40.08
CA ARG A 10 18.66 -0.72 -39.26
C ARG A 10 18.30 0.18 -38.09
N LEU A 11 17.48 1.20 -38.33
CA LEU A 11 16.99 2.07 -37.27
C LEU A 11 16.13 1.29 -36.26
N ILE A 12 15.23 0.43 -36.72
CA ILE A 12 14.42 -0.44 -35.85
C ILE A 12 15.33 -1.27 -34.94
N TRP A 13 16.33 -1.96 -35.51
CA TRP A 13 17.26 -2.77 -34.72
C TRP A 13 18.03 -1.96 -33.67
N VAL A 14 18.54 -0.78 -34.04
CA VAL A 14 19.24 0.10 -33.10
C VAL A 14 18.31 0.52 -31.96
N LEU A 15 17.08 0.92 -32.27
CA LEU A 15 16.09 1.30 -31.25
C LEU A 15 15.69 0.12 -30.37
N THR A 16 15.50 -1.07 -30.94
CA THR A 16 15.19 -2.28 -30.18
C THR A 16 16.32 -2.64 -29.22
N ILE A 17 17.57 -2.63 -29.68
CA ILE A 17 18.73 -2.89 -28.82
C ILE A 17 18.86 -1.85 -27.72
N LEU A 18 18.62 -0.57 -28.04
CA LEU A 18 18.64 0.51 -27.06
C LEU A 18 17.57 0.30 -25.97
N ILE A 19 16.32 -0.01 -26.35
CA ILE A 19 15.24 -0.28 -25.41
C ILE A 19 15.56 -1.49 -24.54
N LEU A 20 16.03 -2.59 -25.14
CA LEU A 20 16.43 -3.78 -24.39
C LEU A 20 17.57 -3.49 -23.41
N GLY A 21 18.56 -2.69 -23.82
CA GLY A 21 19.64 -2.22 -22.97
C GLY A 21 19.14 -1.41 -21.78
N ILE A 22 18.23 -0.45 -22.00
CA ILE A 22 17.63 0.37 -20.93
C ILE A 22 16.82 -0.49 -19.97
N VAL A 23 15.95 -1.38 -20.48
CA VAL A 23 15.12 -2.25 -19.65
C VAL A 23 16.00 -3.18 -18.82
N THR A 24 17.02 -3.80 -19.43
CA THR A 24 17.93 -4.71 -18.72
C THR A 24 18.71 -3.96 -17.63
N TRP A 25 19.26 -2.79 -17.97
CA TRP A 25 19.97 -1.94 -17.04
C TRP A 25 19.09 -1.51 -15.86
N GLY A 26 17.89 -1.00 -16.13
CA GLY A 26 16.94 -0.57 -15.10
C GLY A 26 16.46 -1.74 -14.22
N SER A 27 16.24 -2.92 -14.83
CA SER A 27 15.83 -4.13 -14.10
C SER A 27 16.86 -4.58 -13.07
N ILE A 28 18.14 -4.42 -13.38
CA ILE A 28 19.24 -4.80 -12.48
C ILE A 28 19.48 -3.69 -11.45
N ARG A 29 19.40 -2.42 -11.88
CA ARG A 29 19.78 -1.28 -11.05
C ARG A 29 18.71 -0.91 -10.03
N ASP A 30 17.44 -0.95 -10.41
CA ASP A 30 16.29 -0.56 -9.59
C ASP A 30 15.12 -1.55 -9.81
N PRO A 31 15.29 -2.84 -9.46
CA PRO A 31 14.29 -3.89 -9.71
C PRO A 31 12.93 -3.57 -9.08
N GLU A 32 12.91 -2.92 -7.92
CA GLU A 32 11.69 -2.55 -7.21
C GLU A 32 10.89 -1.50 -7.98
N ALA A 33 11.53 -0.43 -8.45
CA ALA A 33 10.88 0.60 -9.25
C ALA A 33 10.37 0.09 -10.60
N MET A 34 10.99 -0.96 -11.15
CA MET A 34 10.62 -1.53 -12.44
C MET A 34 9.59 -2.68 -12.35
N TRP A 35 9.69 -3.51 -11.31
CA TRP A 35 9.01 -4.81 -11.24
C TRP A 35 8.35 -5.13 -9.90
N ALA A 36 8.78 -4.52 -8.79
CA ALA A 36 8.28 -4.79 -7.45
C ALA A 36 8.00 -3.48 -6.69
N PRO A 37 6.85 -2.82 -6.96
CA PRO A 37 6.58 -1.43 -6.56
C PRO A 37 6.44 -1.18 -5.04
N GLY A 38 6.71 -2.20 -4.22
CA GLY A 38 6.61 -2.18 -2.76
C GLY A 38 5.62 -3.22 -2.23
N ASP A 39 5.65 -3.42 -0.91
CA ASP A 39 4.78 -4.37 -0.23
C ASP A 39 3.31 -3.94 -0.31
N ILE A 40 2.42 -4.92 -0.35
CA ILE A 40 0.98 -4.66 -0.25
C ILE A 40 0.56 -4.41 1.21
N SER A 41 -0.59 -3.79 1.38
CA SER A 41 -1.18 -3.40 2.63
C SER A 41 -1.55 -4.63 3.44
N ARG A 42 -1.52 -4.50 4.77
CA ARG A 42 -1.89 -5.59 5.68
C ARG A 42 -3.28 -6.19 5.44
N TYR A 43 -4.17 -5.44 4.80
CA TYR A 43 -5.54 -5.87 4.54
C TYR A 43 -5.66 -6.81 3.34
N HIS A 44 -4.59 -6.91 2.54
CA HIS A 44 -4.45 -7.89 1.46
C HIS A 44 -3.22 -8.77 1.67
N ALA A 45 -2.71 -8.91 2.90
CA ALA A 45 -1.51 -9.70 3.19
C ALA A 45 -1.61 -11.18 2.77
N ASP A 46 -2.83 -11.67 2.59
CA ASP A 46 -3.19 -12.99 2.09
C ASP A 46 -3.10 -13.13 0.55
N VAL A 47 -2.89 -12.03 -0.19
CA VAL A 47 -2.68 -12.03 -1.64
C VAL A 47 -1.18 -12.14 -1.96
N SER A 48 -0.72 -13.33 -2.30
CA SER A 48 0.72 -13.59 -2.50
C SER A 48 1.24 -13.35 -3.93
N ASP A 49 0.36 -13.17 -4.92
CA ASP A 49 0.71 -13.11 -6.33
C ASP A 49 0.21 -11.85 -7.03
N CYS A 50 1.07 -11.26 -7.88
CA CYS A 50 0.76 -10.01 -8.59
C CYS A 50 -0.51 -10.12 -9.44
N TRP A 51 -0.80 -11.32 -9.94
CA TRP A 51 -1.94 -11.61 -10.82
C TRP A 51 -3.28 -11.68 -10.07
N GLY A 52 -3.27 -11.72 -8.73
CA GLY A 52 -4.49 -11.56 -7.93
C GLY A 52 -5.16 -10.21 -8.17
N CYS A 53 -4.36 -9.17 -8.38
CA CYS A 53 -4.84 -7.80 -8.63
C CYS A 53 -4.64 -7.36 -10.08
N HIS A 54 -3.58 -7.83 -10.77
CA HIS A 54 -3.21 -7.33 -12.09
C HIS A 54 -3.71 -8.21 -13.25
N GLU A 55 -3.99 -7.56 -14.37
CA GLU A 55 -4.12 -8.19 -15.69
C GLU A 55 -2.90 -7.87 -16.57
N PRO A 56 -2.46 -8.80 -17.44
CA PRO A 56 -1.35 -8.57 -18.36
C PRO A 56 -1.54 -7.27 -19.17
N PHE A 57 -0.53 -6.40 -19.11
CA PHE A 57 -0.50 -5.11 -19.81
C PHE A 57 -1.62 -4.11 -19.47
N ARG A 58 -2.40 -4.37 -18.41
CA ARG A 58 -3.48 -3.48 -17.95
C ARG A 58 -3.28 -2.99 -16.52
N GLY A 59 -2.38 -3.63 -15.77
CA GLY A 59 -2.19 -3.32 -14.37
C GLY A 59 -3.36 -3.83 -13.53
N ALA A 60 -3.59 -3.22 -12.36
CA ALA A 60 -4.75 -3.54 -11.53
C ALA A 60 -6.06 -3.16 -12.24
N THR A 61 -7.08 -4.02 -12.15
CA THR A 61 -8.39 -3.77 -12.80
C THR A 61 -9.55 -3.86 -11.80
N VAL A 62 -10.64 -3.15 -12.09
CA VAL A 62 -11.87 -3.20 -11.27
C VAL A 62 -12.40 -4.63 -11.15
N ASN A 63 -12.31 -5.42 -12.22
CA ASN A 63 -12.76 -6.81 -12.23
C ASN A 63 -11.97 -7.67 -11.24
N LYS A 64 -10.65 -7.45 -11.13
CA LYS A 64 -9.81 -8.15 -10.17
C LYS A 64 -10.21 -7.82 -8.74
N CYS A 65 -10.42 -6.55 -8.41
CA CYS A 65 -10.92 -6.13 -7.09
C CYS A 65 -12.28 -6.76 -6.75
N ARG A 66 -13.22 -6.77 -7.72
CA ARG A 66 -14.58 -7.32 -7.55
C ARG A 66 -14.64 -8.84 -7.44
N SER A 67 -13.54 -9.55 -7.72
CA SER A 67 -13.49 -11.00 -7.53
C SER A 67 -13.61 -11.41 -6.06
N CYS A 68 -13.10 -10.57 -5.15
CA CYS A 68 -13.26 -10.72 -3.70
C CYS A 68 -14.28 -9.72 -3.13
N HIS A 69 -14.26 -8.46 -3.59
CA HIS A 69 -15.20 -7.41 -3.17
C HIS A 69 -16.51 -7.45 -3.97
N THR A 70 -17.27 -8.52 -3.76
CA THR A 70 -18.60 -8.71 -4.37
C THR A 70 -19.67 -7.85 -3.71
N ASP A 71 -20.84 -7.70 -4.35
CA ASP A 71 -21.99 -6.98 -3.76
C ASP A 71 -22.43 -7.61 -2.42
N VAL A 72 -22.30 -8.93 -2.29
CA VAL A 72 -22.56 -9.67 -1.06
C VAL A 72 -21.51 -9.34 0.00
N TRP A 73 -20.23 -9.29 -0.38
CA TRP A 73 -19.16 -8.89 0.54
C TRP A 73 -19.43 -7.49 1.10
N PHE A 74 -19.73 -6.51 0.23
CA PHE A 74 -20.07 -5.15 0.66
C PHE A 74 -21.31 -5.10 1.54
N THR A 75 -22.33 -5.92 1.24
CA THR A 75 -23.53 -5.99 2.07
C THR A 75 -23.25 -6.51 3.48
N ASN A 76 -22.29 -7.42 3.63
CA ASN A 76 -21.98 -8.03 4.92
C ASN A 76 -20.94 -7.24 5.73
N HIS A 77 -20.10 -6.44 5.08
CA HIS A 77 -18.93 -5.82 5.73
C HIS A 77 -18.92 -4.28 5.71
N ALA A 78 -19.84 -3.63 5.00
CA ALA A 78 -19.90 -2.17 4.95
C ALA A 78 -21.18 -1.62 5.61
N GLU A 79 -21.04 -0.50 6.32
CA GLU A 79 -22.18 0.26 6.82
C GLU A 79 -23.08 0.76 5.69
N SER A 80 -24.37 0.96 5.99
CA SER A 80 -25.39 1.23 4.97
C SER A 80 -25.13 2.49 4.12
N GLU A 81 -24.46 3.49 4.67
CA GLU A 81 -24.07 4.72 3.98
C GLU A 81 -22.86 4.52 3.07
N VAL A 82 -21.80 3.90 3.61
CA VAL A 82 -20.58 3.54 2.85
C VAL A 82 -20.91 2.60 1.69
N ARG A 83 -21.80 1.62 1.93
CA ARG A 83 -22.26 0.68 0.92
C ARG A 83 -22.97 1.39 -0.24
N ARG A 84 -23.89 2.32 0.05
CA ARG A 84 -24.62 3.06 -1.00
C ARG A 84 -23.66 3.86 -1.87
N PHE A 85 -22.72 4.58 -1.24
CA PHE A 85 -21.70 5.33 -1.96
C PHE A 85 -20.87 4.45 -2.89
N HIS A 86 -20.35 3.32 -2.39
CA HIS A 86 -19.52 2.42 -3.19
C HIS A 86 -20.33 1.69 -4.29
N GLN A 87 -21.60 1.40 -4.07
CA GLN A 87 -22.47 0.77 -5.09
C GLN A 87 -22.58 1.63 -6.35
N ASP A 88 -22.74 2.95 -6.21
CA ASP A 88 -22.83 3.87 -7.36
C ASP A 88 -21.50 3.91 -8.14
N LEU A 89 -20.37 3.88 -7.44
CA LEU A 89 -19.04 3.85 -8.04
C LEU A 89 -18.74 2.52 -8.75
N VAL A 90 -19.16 1.39 -8.15
CA VAL A 90 -19.02 0.05 -8.75
C VAL A 90 -19.87 -0.08 -10.00
N GLN A 91 -21.11 0.42 -9.97
CA GLN A 91 -21.99 0.44 -11.16
C GLN A 91 -21.41 1.31 -12.28
N SER A 92 -20.73 2.39 -11.94
CA SER A 92 -20.05 3.28 -12.89
C SER A 92 -18.67 2.77 -13.32
N ASN A 93 -18.24 1.60 -12.84
CA ASN A 93 -16.94 1.00 -13.09
C ASN A 93 -15.76 1.96 -12.76
N GLN A 94 -15.92 2.75 -11.71
CA GLN A 94 -14.89 3.66 -11.20
C GLN A 94 -13.67 2.85 -10.74
N PHE A 95 -12.46 3.33 -11.05
CA PHE A 95 -11.24 2.63 -10.67
C PHE A 95 -10.99 2.69 -9.15
N CYS A 96 -11.00 1.53 -8.49
CA CYS A 96 -10.85 1.40 -7.04
C CYS A 96 -9.54 2.02 -6.53
N ALA A 97 -8.44 1.79 -7.24
CA ALA A 97 -7.14 2.31 -6.84
C ALA A 97 -6.95 3.82 -7.11
N GLY A 98 -7.99 4.50 -7.60
CA GLY A 98 -8.06 5.97 -7.59
C GLY A 98 -8.25 6.55 -6.18
N CYS A 99 -8.84 5.78 -5.26
CA CYS A 99 -9.01 6.15 -3.85
C CYS A 99 -8.28 5.19 -2.90
N HIS A 100 -8.14 3.92 -3.31
CA HIS A 100 -7.47 2.87 -2.54
C HIS A 100 -6.02 2.67 -2.95
N LEU A 101 -5.09 3.02 -2.08
CA LEU A 101 -3.67 2.97 -2.38
C LEU A 101 -3.09 1.65 -1.89
N GLU A 102 -2.33 1.01 -2.78
CA GLU A 102 -1.62 -0.24 -2.52
C GLU A 102 -0.11 -0.06 -2.78
N HIS A 103 0.71 -1.08 -2.54
CA HIS A 103 2.17 -1.03 -2.73
C HIS A 103 2.88 0.03 -1.88
N ARG A 104 2.34 0.29 -0.68
CA ARG A 104 2.96 1.16 0.32
C ARG A 104 3.16 0.46 1.66
N GLY A 105 2.91 -0.85 1.68
CA GLY A 105 2.92 -1.70 2.85
C GLY A 105 2.17 -1.05 3.99
N VAL A 106 2.91 -0.82 5.05
CA VAL A 106 2.45 -0.19 6.28
C VAL A 106 1.98 1.26 6.14
N LEU A 107 2.49 1.97 5.14
CA LEU A 107 2.14 3.36 4.84
C LEU A 107 0.95 3.47 3.87
N ALA A 108 0.36 2.34 3.45
CA ALA A 108 -0.84 2.33 2.62
C ALA A 108 -2.04 2.86 3.43
N ALA A 109 -2.36 4.14 3.25
CA ALA A 109 -3.68 4.63 3.60
C ALA A 109 -4.65 4.06 2.55
N ILE A 110 -5.44 3.07 2.93
CA ILE A 110 -6.45 2.48 2.04
C ILE A 110 -7.43 3.55 1.54
N THR A 111 -7.55 4.73 2.15
CA THR A 111 -8.38 5.81 1.58
C THR A 111 -7.63 7.14 1.60
N ILE A 112 -7.58 7.84 0.46
CA ILE A 112 -7.07 9.21 0.36
C ILE A 112 -7.85 10.11 1.34
N GLY A 113 -7.14 10.83 2.21
CA GLY A 113 -7.73 11.75 3.20
C GLY A 113 -7.93 11.17 4.61
N VAL A 114 -7.64 9.89 4.81
CA VAL A 114 -7.57 9.27 6.16
C VAL A 114 -6.16 9.52 6.74
N PRO A 115 -6.00 9.74 8.06
CA PRO A 115 -4.69 9.87 8.68
C PRO A 115 -3.76 8.74 8.24
N ARG A 116 -2.59 9.10 7.73
CA ARG A 116 -1.54 8.13 7.43
C ARG A 116 -1.15 7.48 8.76
N ASN A 117 -1.32 6.17 8.86
CA ASN A 117 -0.73 5.42 9.96
C ASN A 117 0.79 5.36 9.72
N PRO A 118 1.62 6.03 10.54
CA PRO A 118 3.07 5.94 10.41
C PRO A 118 3.61 4.62 10.96
N HIS A 119 2.76 3.81 11.61
CA HIS A 119 3.14 2.56 12.24
C HIS A 119 3.05 1.39 11.25
N GLY A 120 4.04 0.49 11.36
CA GLY A 120 4.06 -0.77 10.65
C GLY A 120 3.27 -1.91 11.24
N GLU A 121 3.14 -3.02 10.51
CA GLU A 121 2.50 -4.25 11.00
C GLU A 121 3.11 -4.71 12.33
N PHE A 122 4.41 -4.47 12.49
CA PHE A 122 5.15 -4.74 13.72
C PHE A 122 4.43 -4.20 14.96
N ILE A 123 3.82 -3.01 14.92
CA ILE A 123 3.14 -2.46 16.09
C ILE A 123 1.95 -3.32 16.51
N PHE A 124 1.18 -3.84 15.55
CA PHE A 124 0.01 -4.68 15.85
C PHE A 124 0.47 -6.05 16.35
N ARG A 125 1.54 -6.60 15.77
CA ARG A 125 2.12 -7.89 16.18
C ARG A 125 2.67 -7.85 17.60
N VAL A 126 3.43 -6.82 17.97
CA VAL A 126 4.04 -6.73 19.32
C VAL A 126 3.06 -6.31 20.39
N THR A 127 2.02 -5.55 20.04
CA THR A 127 1.00 -5.09 21.02
C THR A 127 -0.21 -6.00 21.12
N GLY A 128 -0.42 -6.90 20.15
CA GLY A 128 -1.67 -7.65 20.00
C GLY A 128 -2.89 -6.72 19.88
N ALA A 129 -2.75 -5.58 19.21
CA ALA A 129 -3.86 -4.70 18.85
C ALA A 129 -4.47 -5.16 17.53
N ASP A 130 -5.78 -5.13 17.43
CA ASP A 130 -6.53 -5.52 16.23
C ASP A 130 -6.98 -4.28 15.44
N SER A 131 -7.09 -3.12 16.12
CA SER A 131 -7.60 -1.88 15.55
C SER A 131 -6.79 -0.64 15.93
N CYS A 132 -6.90 0.43 15.13
CA CYS A 132 -6.33 1.75 15.47
C CYS A 132 -6.91 2.31 16.77
N SER A 133 -8.19 2.01 17.06
CA SER A 133 -8.91 2.49 18.24
C SER A 133 -8.48 1.82 19.54
N ASP A 134 -7.69 0.74 19.47
CA ASP A 134 -7.11 0.12 20.65
C ASP A 134 -6.04 1.03 21.30
N CYS A 135 -5.45 1.93 20.51
CA CYS A 135 -4.40 2.86 20.94
C CYS A 135 -4.76 4.34 20.73
N HIS A 136 -5.73 4.66 19.87
CA HIS A 136 -6.08 6.04 19.53
C HIS A 136 -7.56 6.39 19.75
N ILE A 137 -7.80 7.62 20.15
CA ILE A 137 -9.09 8.29 20.00
C ILE A 137 -9.10 8.99 18.65
N HIS A 138 -10.12 8.68 17.86
CA HIS A 138 -10.42 9.37 16.61
C HIS A 138 -11.28 10.61 16.92
N ALA A 139 -10.69 11.80 16.81
CA ALA A 139 -11.42 13.05 16.96
C ALA A 139 -11.30 13.88 15.68
N THR A 140 -12.36 14.59 15.30
CA THR A 140 -12.27 15.65 14.28
C THR A 140 -11.98 16.96 14.97
N SER A 141 -10.78 17.49 14.78
CA SER A 141 -10.38 18.83 15.25
C SER A 141 -10.19 19.71 14.02
N GLU A 142 -10.96 20.81 13.94
CA GLU A 142 -10.84 21.82 12.88
C GLU A 142 -10.94 21.26 11.44
N GLY A 143 -11.77 20.23 11.24
CA GLY A 143 -11.95 19.60 9.92
C GLY A 143 -10.80 18.70 9.49
N GLN A 144 -9.81 18.47 10.36
CA GLN A 144 -8.76 17.47 10.16
C GLN A 144 -8.98 16.28 11.11
N PRO A 145 -8.80 15.05 10.63
CA PRO A 145 -8.83 13.88 11.50
C PRO A 145 -7.59 13.89 12.41
N ALA A 146 -7.82 14.15 13.69
CA ALA A 146 -6.82 14.15 14.75
C ALA A 146 -6.86 12.81 15.50
N MET A 147 -5.70 12.18 15.61
CA MET A 147 -5.50 10.93 16.34
C MET A 147 -4.81 11.24 17.66
N THR A 148 -5.51 11.10 18.78
CA THR A 148 -4.91 11.30 20.11
C THR A 148 -4.63 9.94 20.72
N LEU A 149 -3.45 9.73 21.31
CA LEU A 149 -3.15 8.47 22.01
C LEU A 149 -4.04 8.30 23.24
N LEU A 150 -4.53 7.08 23.44
CA LEU A 150 -5.21 6.68 24.66
C LEU A 150 -4.20 6.58 25.81
N LEU A 151 -4.66 6.91 27.02
CA LEU A 151 -3.96 6.61 28.26
C LEU A 151 -4.43 5.22 28.74
N ASN A 152 -3.90 4.16 28.10
CA ASN A 152 -4.20 2.78 28.46
C ASN A 152 -2.92 1.96 28.64
N GLU A 153 -3.07 0.75 29.19
CA GLU A 153 -1.97 -0.15 29.51
C GLU A 153 -1.12 -0.51 28.27
N LYS A 154 -1.75 -0.75 27.11
CA LYS A 154 -1.03 -1.06 25.86
C LYS A 154 -0.12 0.10 25.43
N VAL A 155 -0.63 1.32 25.42
CA VAL A 155 0.15 2.51 25.04
C VAL A 155 1.25 2.79 26.05
N GLN A 156 0.96 2.64 27.35
CA GLN A 156 1.93 2.86 28.41
C GLN A 156 3.09 1.85 28.36
N HIS A 157 2.78 0.56 28.19
CA HIS A 157 3.77 -0.50 28.03
C HIS A 157 4.70 -0.23 26.84
N LEU A 158 4.16 0.22 25.71
CA LEU A 158 4.91 0.58 24.51
C LEU A 158 5.91 1.72 24.72
N PHE A 159 5.56 2.70 25.56
CA PHE A 159 6.45 3.81 25.91
C PHE A 159 7.57 3.36 26.86
N GLU A 160 7.26 2.45 27.78
CA GLU A 160 8.21 1.89 28.73
C GLU A 160 9.22 0.98 28.03
N GLU A 161 8.78 0.04 27.19
CA GLU A 161 9.66 -0.83 26.40
C GLU A 161 10.48 -0.06 25.36
N GLY A 162 9.90 0.99 24.78
CA GLY A 162 10.58 1.77 23.75
C GLY A 162 11.65 2.73 24.28
N GLU A 163 11.89 2.80 25.59
CA GLU A 163 12.80 3.76 26.25
C GLU A 163 12.61 5.22 25.74
N GLY A 164 11.37 5.59 25.40
CA GLY A 164 11.03 6.90 24.86
C GLY A 164 11.19 7.07 23.33
N ALA A 165 11.66 6.07 22.58
CA ALA A 165 11.68 6.08 21.11
C ALA A 165 10.28 6.18 20.50
N HIS A 166 9.26 5.63 21.17
CA HIS A 166 7.87 5.66 20.73
C HIS A 166 7.10 6.93 21.16
N GLN A 167 7.75 7.93 21.74
CA GLN A 167 7.10 9.19 22.13
C GLN A 167 6.57 10.01 20.94
N VAL A 168 5.56 10.83 21.21
CA VAL A 168 5.01 11.80 20.26
C VAL A 168 6.13 12.66 19.69
N GLY A 169 6.23 12.73 18.36
CA GLY A 169 7.23 13.51 17.63
C GLY A 169 8.55 12.79 17.34
N ARG A 170 8.89 11.69 18.03
CA ARG A 170 10.11 10.91 17.74
C ARG A 170 9.94 9.94 16.57
N PHE A 171 8.73 9.42 16.36
CA PHE A 171 8.40 8.56 15.22
C PHE A 171 8.66 9.21 13.85
N ALA A 172 8.51 10.54 13.75
CA ALA A 172 8.82 11.27 12.53
C ALA A 172 10.30 11.14 12.11
N HIS A 173 11.20 10.92 13.08
CA HIS A 173 12.61 10.71 12.83
C HIS A 173 12.88 9.36 12.15
N CYS A 174 12.15 8.31 12.54
CA CYS A 174 12.20 6.99 11.91
C CYS A 174 11.80 7.08 10.42
N GLY A 175 10.77 7.88 10.11
CA GLY A 175 10.29 8.12 8.75
C GLY A 175 11.27 8.85 7.82
N ASN A 176 12.39 9.37 8.33
CA ASN A 176 13.45 9.95 7.50
C ASN A 176 14.31 8.88 6.82
N CYS A 177 14.50 7.73 7.46
CA CYS A 177 15.28 6.61 6.93
C CYS A 177 14.38 5.51 6.34
N HIS A 178 13.18 5.29 6.91
CA HIS A 178 12.23 4.25 6.46
C HIS A 178 11.20 4.76 5.42
N ARG A 179 11.52 5.86 4.73
CA ARG A 179 10.63 6.43 3.72
C ARG A 179 10.52 5.46 2.54
N GLY A 180 9.35 4.85 2.36
CA GLY A 180 9.09 3.87 1.30
C GLY A 180 8.86 2.43 1.77
N GLY A 181 8.80 2.17 3.08
CA GLY A 181 8.37 0.87 3.62
C GLY A 181 9.46 -0.21 3.67
N LEU A 182 10.69 0.10 3.30
CA LEU A 182 11.78 -0.87 3.28
C LEU A 182 12.26 -1.22 4.70
N ARG A 183 12.28 -2.53 4.96
CA ARG A 183 12.79 -3.29 6.12
C ARG A 183 11.72 -3.62 7.18
N GLU A 184 10.98 -4.69 6.92
CA GLU A 184 10.61 -5.60 8.01
C GLU A 184 11.90 -5.99 8.75
N MET A 185 11.86 -5.92 10.07
CA MET A 185 12.93 -6.46 10.91
C MET A 185 12.87 -7.98 10.73
N ASP A 186 13.82 -8.55 9.99
CA ASP A 186 14.05 -9.99 9.99
C ASP A 186 14.14 -10.42 11.45
N GLY A 187 13.11 -11.13 11.91
CA GLY A 187 13.03 -11.60 13.28
C GLY A 187 14.16 -12.58 13.51
N HIS A 188 15.28 -12.10 14.07
CA HIS A 188 16.23 -12.96 14.73
C HIS A 188 15.49 -13.58 15.90
N ARG A 189 15.06 -14.84 15.72
CA ARG A 189 14.75 -15.72 16.82
C ARG A 189 16.09 -16.02 17.47
N ASP A 190 16.32 -15.38 18.62
CA ASP A 190 17.30 -15.88 19.56
C ASP A 190 16.61 -17.05 20.30
N ASP A 191 16.87 -18.26 19.82
CA ASP A 191 16.74 -19.52 20.57
C ASP A 191 17.98 -19.78 21.45
#